data_AF-D3F9F3-F1
#
_entry.id   AF-D3F9F3-F1
#
_cell.length_a   1.000
_cell.length_b   1.000
_cell.length_c   1.000
_cell.angle_alpha   90.00
_cell.angle_beta   90.00
_cell.angle_gamma   90.00
#
_symmetry.space_group_name_H-M   'P 1'
#
loop_
_entity.id
_entity.type
_entity.pdbx_description
1 polymer ?
#
loop_
_entity_poly.entity_id
_entity_poly.type
_entity_poly.pdbx_seq_one_letter_code
_entity_poly.pdbx_strand_id
1 'polypeptide(L)'
;MARHLTRQQRDLLHGAILNDLARLSAVPNLVRTGQIKLAKVLRTRCEAQWRLLDDLGWPCEDPRATIELTLPDPVYARALSRLMTDTGMHALDFAEHIPAGDAAERDIAPEHDRKVFRLCEELLNELPADVRGSAAEPFPGEE
;
A
#
# COMPACT_ATOMS: atom_id res chain seq x y z
N MET A 1 -18.27 -1.95 9.92
CA MET A 1 -19.13 -1.16 9.02
C MET A 1 -18.69 -1.49 7.61
N ALA A 2 -19.61 -1.76 6.67
CA ALA A 2 -19.25 -2.03 5.28
C ALA A 2 -18.77 -0.73 4.61
N ARG A 3 -17.51 -0.69 4.16
CA ARG A 3 -16.96 0.48 3.45
C ARG A 3 -17.10 0.25 1.96
N HIS A 4 -17.40 1.32 1.22
CA HIS A 4 -17.60 1.23 -0.22
C HIS A 4 -16.57 2.08 -0.93
N LEU A 5 -15.85 1.48 -1.89
CA LEU A 5 -14.93 2.18 -2.77
C LEU A 5 -15.53 2.29 -4.17
N THR A 6 -15.27 3.40 -4.83
CA THR A 6 -15.48 3.50 -6.28
C THR A 6 -14.43 2.67 -7.01
N ARG A 7 -14.74 2.29 -8.26
CA ARG A 7 -13.76 1.65 -9.15
C ARG A 7 -12.43 2.42 -9.24
N GLN A 8 -12.49 3.75 -9.38
CA GLN A 8 -11.29 4.57 -9.49
C GLN A 8 -10.42 4.49 -8.23
N GLN A 9 -11.03 4.51 -7.04
CA GLN A 9 -10.32 4.35 -5.77
C GLN A 9 -9.72 2.94 -5.64
N ARG A 10 -10.47 1.90 -6.02
CA ARG A 10 -9.95 0.52 -6.08
C ARG A 10 -8.74 0.44 -6.99
N ASP A 11 -8.84 0.93 -8.23
CA ASP A 11 -7.78 0.81 -9.23
C ASP A 11 -6.50 1.54 -8.77
N LEU A 12 -6.64 2.70 -8.12
CA LEU A 12 -5.52 3.41 -7.49
C LEU A 12 -4.87 2.60 -6.37
N LEU A 13 -5.66 2.09 -5.42
CA LEU A 13 -5.12 1.29 -4.30
C LEU A 13 -4.51 -0.03 -4.81
N HIS A 14 -5.16 -0.69 -5.76
CA HIS A 14 -4.68 -1.93 -6.35
C HIS A 14 -3.33 -1.71 -7.06
N GLY A 15 -3.19 -0.64 -7.84
CA GLY A 15 -1.93 -0.27 -8.48
C GLY A 15 -0.81 -0.01 -7.46
N ALA A 16 -1.10 0.74 -6.40
CA ALA A 16 -0.14 1.03 -5.33
C ALA A 16 0.29 -0.24 -4.58
N ILE A 17 -0.65 -1.11 -4.23
CA ILE A 17 -0.37 -2.39 -3.58
C ILE A 17 0.50 -3.27 -4.47
N LEU A 18 0.18 -3.40 -5.76
CA LEU A 18 0.99 -4.19 -6.67
C LEU A 18 2.43 -3.65 -6.80
N ASN A 19 2.59 -2.32 -6.86
CA ASN A 19 3.92 -1.72 -6.91
C ASN A 19 4.74 -2.03 -5.65
N ASP A 20 4.10 -1.97 -4.48
CA ASP A 20 4.78 -2.30 -3.23
C ASP A 20 5.08 -3.80 -3.11
N LEU A 21 4.13 -4.66 -3.48
CA LEU A 21 4.32 -6.12 -3.52
C LEU A 21 5.38 -6.55 -4.53
N ALA A 22 5.65 -5.79 -5.59
CA ALA A 22 6.77 -6.07 -6.50
C ALA A 22 8.13 -6.11 -5.76
N ARG A 23 8.26 -5.41 -4.62
CA ARG A 23 9.45 -5.45 -3.76
C ARG A 23 9.64 -6.82 -3.10
N LEU A 24 8.58 -7.64 -2.96
CA LEU A 24 8.69 -9.02 -2.49
C LEU A 24 9.44 -9.94 -3.47
N SER A 25 9.70 -9.51 -4.70
CA SER A 25 10.59 -10.21 -5.63
C SER A 25 12.01 -10.41 -5.05
N ALA A 26 12.41 -9.61 -4.05
CA ALA A 26 13.66 -9.78 -3.32
C ALA A 26 13.66 -10.98 -2.36
N VAL A 27 12.50 -11.47 -1.92
CA VAL A 27 12.39 -12.52 -0.88
C VAL A 27 13.09 -13.83 -1.27
N PRO A 28 12.90 -14.39 -2.48
CA PRO A 28 13.64 -15.58 -2.90
C PRO A 28 15.17 -15.40 -2.83
N ASN A 29 15.67 -14.21 -3.19
CA ASN A 29 17.10 -13.92 -3.13
C ASN A 29 17.60 -13.81 -1.68
N LEU A 30 16.81 -13.21 -0.78
CA LEU A 30 17.13 -13.14 0.64
C LEU A 30 17.18 -14.52 1.30
N VAL A 31 16.22 -15.39 0.97
CA VAL A 31 16.24 -16.79 1.42
C VAL A 31 17.48 -17.51 0.90
N ARG A 32 17.80 -17.35 -0.38
CA ARG A 32 18.98 -17.97 -1.02
C ARG A 32 20.31 -17.50 -0.39
N THR A 33 20.39 -16.26 0.05
CA THR A 33 21.60 -15.68 0.67
C THR A 33 21.65 -15.85 2.19
N GLY A 34 20.74 -16.63 2.78
CA GLY A 34 20.71 -16.92 4.22
C GLY A 34 20.14 -15.79 5.08
N GLN A 35 19.60 -14.73 4.48
CA GLN A 35 19.00 -13.58 5.17
C GLN A 35 17.56 -13.84 5.61
N ILE A 36 17.35 -14.93 6.36
CA ILE A 36 16.02 -15.44 6.72
C ILE A 36 15.22 -14.45 7.60
N LYS A 37 15.89 -13.74 8.51
CA LYS A 37 15.23 -12.72 9.36
C LYS A 37 14.63 -11.61 8.51
N LEU A 38 15.39 -11.09 7.53
CA LEU A 38 14.92 -10.03 6.64
C LEU A 38 13.80 -10.51 5.71
N ALA A 39 13.89 -11.75 5.21
CA ALA A 39 12.81 -12.36 4.43
C ALA A 39 11.50 -12.50 5.23
N LYS A 40 11.58 -12.87 6.53
CA LYS A 40 10.41 -12.90 7.43
C LYS A 40 9.83 -11.51 7.66
N VAL A 41 10.67 -10.52 7.94
CA VAL A 41 10.23 -9.13 8.12
C VAL A 41 9.51 -8.62 6.89
N LEU A 42 10.05 -8.84 5.68
CA LEU A 42 9.40 -8.43 4.43
C LEU A 42 8.07 -9.15 4.19
N ARG A 43 8.00 -10.45 4.50
CA ARG A 43 6.73 -11.19 4.41
C ARG A 43 5.68 -10.62 5.36
N THR A 44 6.02 -10.45 6.64
CA THR A 44 5.10 -9.89 7.65
C THR A 44 4.68 -8.48 7.27
N ARG A 45 5.61 -7.69 6.71
CA ARG A 45 5.34 -6.33 6.25
C ARG A 45 4.20 -6.29 5.24
N CYS A 46 4.19 -7.19 4.27
CA CYS A 46 3.19 -7.17 3.21
C CYS A 46 1.90 -7.91 3.54
N GLU A 47 1.77 -8.56 4.71
CA GLU A 47 0.59 -9.38 5.04
C GLU A 47 -0.71 -8.58 5.01
N ALA A 48 -0.72 -7.38 5.58
CA ALA A 48 -1.91 -6.52 5.57
C ALA A 48 -2.30 -6.07 4.16
N GLN A 49 -1.32 -5.83 3.29
CA GLN A 49 -1.53 -5.42 1.89
C GLN A 49 -2.04 -6.59 1.04
N TRP A 50 -1.57 -7.81 1.27
CA TRP A 50 -2.13 -9.02 0.65
C TRP A 50 -3.61 -9.19 0.99
N ARG A 51 -3.96 -9.05 2.27
CA ARG A 51 -5.37 -9.13 2.69
C ARG A 51 -6.21 -8.01 2.08
N LEU A 52 -5.65 -6.80 1.97
CA LEU A 52 -6.30 -5.68 1.27
C LEU A 52 -6.51 -5.97 -0.21
N LEU A 53 -5.53 -6.57 -0.89
CA LEU A 53 -5.66 -6.97 -2.28
C LEU A 53 -6.76 -8.02 -2.47
N ASP A 54 -6.82 -9.03 -1.59
CA ASP A 54 -7.83 -10.08 -1.63
C ASP A 54 -9.24 -9.50 -1.46
N ASP A 55 -9.42 -8.52 -0.57
CA ASP A 55 -10.71 -7.86 -0.29
C ASP A 55 -11.12 -6.87 -1.41
N LEU A 56 -10.15 -6.20 -2.05
CA LEU A 56 -10.39 -5.36 -3.23
C LEU A 56 -10.83 -6.18 -4.44
N GLY A 57 -10.38 -7.43 -4.51
CA GLY A 57 -10.66 -8.37 -5.59
C GLY A 57 -9.98 -7.99 -6.92
N TRP A 58 -10.38 -8.70 -7.97
CA TRP A 58 -9.86 -8.50 -9.33
C TRP A 58 -10.51 -7.29 -10.02
N PRO A 59 -9.85 -6.70 -11.04
CA PRO A 59 -10.44 -5.61 -11.81
C PRO A 59 -11.82 -5.96 -12.38
N CYS A 60 -12.84 -5.21 -11.96
CA CYS A 60 -14.18 -5.24 -12.56
C CYS A 60 -14.24 -4.27 -13.74
N GLU A 61 -14.83 -4.71 -14.85
CA GLU A 61 -14.99 -3.91 -16.08
C GLU A 61 -16.07 -2.81 -15.94
N ASP A 62 -17.03 -2.99 -15.02
CA ASP A 62 -18.12 -2.02 -14.82
C ASP A 62 -17.60 -0.73 -14.15
N PRO A 63 -17.67 0.43 -14.83
CA PRO A 63 -17.24 1.71 -14.28
C PRO A 63 -18.09 2.21 -13.11
N ARG A 64 -19.31 1.67 -12.91
CA ARG A 64 -20.21 2.04 -11.80
C ARG A 64 -20.15 1.05 -10.64
N ALA A 65 -19.29 0.03 -10.71
CA ALA A 65 -19.10 -0.91 -9.62
C ALA A 65 -18.66 -0.20 -8.34
N THR A 66 -19.38 -0.49 -7.26
CA THR A 66 -18.96 -0.17 -5.90
C THR A 66 -18.39 -1.44 -5.28
N ILE A 67 -17.21 -1.31 -4.67
CA ILE A 67 -16.52 -2.42 -4.03
C ILE A 67 -16.76 -2.32 -2.54
N GLU A 68 -17.42 -3.32 -1.97
CA GLU A 68 -17.57 -3.44 -0.53
C GLU A 68 -16.31 -4.06 0.07
N LEU A 69 -15.70 -3.37 1.03
CA LEU A 69 -14.59 -3.88 1.81
C LEU A 69 -15.11 -4.55 3.08
N THR A 70 -14.69 -5.79 3.29
CA THR A 70 -15.07 -6.62 4.43
C THR A 70 -13.96 -6.71 5.50
N LEU A 71 -12.79 -6.14 5.22
CA LEU A 71 -11.66 -6.15 6.14
C LEU A 71 -11.97 -5.50 7.50
N PRO A 72 -11.55 -6.14 8.61
CA PRO A 72 -11.59 -5.52 9.93
C PRO A 72 -10.82 -4.19 9.95
N ASP A 73 -11.39 -3.19 10.61
CA ASP A 73 -10.87 -1.83 10.71
C ASP A 73 -9.38 -1.77 11.06
N PRO A 74 -8.84 -2.56 12.02
CA PRO A 74 -7.41 -2.50 12.34
C PRO A 74 -6.50 -3.00 11.21
N VAL A 75 -6.95 -4.02 10.47
CA VAL A 75 -6.19 -4.58 9.33
C VAL A 75 -6.21 -3.60 8.16
N TYR A 76 -7.38 -3.01 7.91
CA TYR A 76 -7.57 -1.99 6.89
C TYR A 76 -6.73 -0.74 7.17
N ALA A 77 -6.78 -0.21 8.39
CA ALA A 77 -5.99 0.93 8.82
C ALA A 77 -4.49 0.67 8.63
N ARG A 78 -4.02 -0.51 9.05
CA ARG A 78 -2.61 -0.90 8.91
C ARG A 78 -2.18 -0.95 7.45
N ALA A 79 -3.00 -1.52 6.56
CA ALA A 79 -2.70 -1.59 5.14
C ALA A 79 -2.59 -0.19 4.51
N LEU A 80 -3.54 0.71 4.82
CA LEU A 80 -3.54 2.09 4.32
C LEU A 80 -2.39 2.92 4.88
N SER A 81 -2.10 2.85 6.18
CA SER A 81 -0.99 3.58 6.80
C SER A 81 0.34 3.18 6.18
N ARG A 82 0.55 1.89 5.90
CA ARG A 82 1.77 1.42 5.22
C ARG A 82 1.86 1.93 3.79
N LEU A 83 0.78 1.79 3.02
CA LEU A 83 0.73 2.32 1.66
C LEU A 83 1.07 3.81 1.65
N MET A 84 0.52 4.58 2.58
CA MET A 84 0.80 6.01 2.71
C MET A 84 2.29 6.28 3.05
N THR A 85 2.89 5.54 3.98
CA THR A 85 4.32 5.66 4.32
C THR A 85 5.19 5.31 3.12
N ASP A 86 4.88 4.22 2.42
CA ASP A 86 5.72 3.71 1.33
C ASP A 86 5.60 4.58 0.09
N THR A 87 4.40 5.02 -0.26
CA THR A 87 4.19 6.04 -1.30
C THR A 87 4.89 7.36 -0.95
N GLY A 88 4.87 7.79 0.32
CA GLY A 88 5.61 8.97 0.77
C GLY A 88 7.13 8.81 0.64
N MET A 89 7.68 7.63 1.00
CA MET A 89 9.10 7.33 0.86
C MET A 89 9.54 7.24 -0.60
N HIS A 90 8.72 6.64 -1.49
CA HIS A 90 9.03 6.63 -2.93
C HIS A 90 9.07 8.05 -3.48
N ALA A 91 8.12 8.91 -3.12
CA ALA A 91 8.12 10.31 -3.55
C ALA A 91 9.38 11.08 -3.11
N LEU A 92 9.96 10.72 -1.95
CA LEU A 92 11.23 11.27 -1.47
C LEU A 92 12.43 10.68 -2.21
N ASP A 93 12.48 9.36 -2.44
CA ASP A 93 13.54 8.70 -3.24
C ASP A 93 13.59 9.25 -4.68
N PHE A 94 12.42 9.48 -5.29
CA PHE A 94 12.30 10.14 -6.60
C PHE A 94 12.78 11.59 -6.57
N ALA A 95 12.68 12.32 -5.46
CA ALA A 95 13.23 13.66 -5.38
C ALA A 95 14.77 13.67 -5.35
N GLU A 96 15.41 12.58 -4.90
CA GLU A 96 16.85 12.48 -4.74
C GLU A 96 17.59 11.78 -5.90
N HIS A 97 16.93 10.92 -6.69
CA HIS A 97 17.61 9.96 -7.60
C HIS A 97 17.26 10.02 -9.09
N ILE A 98 16.88 11.15 -9.70
CA ILE A 98 16.54 11.16 -11.16
C ILE A 98 17.78 11.41 -12.05
N PRO A 99 18.36 10.40 -12.73
CA PRO A 99 19.15 10.61 -13.94
C PRO A 99 18.24 11.07 -15.09
N ALA A 100 18.79 11.83 -16.05
CA ALA A 100 18.05 12.47 -17.14
C ALA A 100 17.39 11.46 -18.12
N GLY A 101 16.30 10.81 -17.71
CA GLY A 101 15.43 9.95 -18.52
C GLY A 101 14.07 10.60 -18.81
N ASP A 102 13.30 10.01 -19.72
CA ASP A 102 12.19 10.57 -20.51
C ASP A 102 11.15 11.42 -19.75
N ALA A 103 10.78 12.58 -20.30
CA ALA A 103 10.02 13.61 -19.58
C ALA A 103 8.55 13.24 -19.28
N ALA A 104 7.98 12.27 -19.99
CA ALA A 104 6.61 11.82 -19.79
C ALA A 104 6.43 10.93 -18.55
N GLU A 105 7.44 10.13 -18.17
CA GLU A 105 7.45 9.37 -16.91
C GLU A 105 7.76 10.27 -15.70
N ARG A 106 8.39 11.44 -15.90
CA ARG A 106 8.72 12.41 -14.85
C ARG A 106 7.50 13.01 -14.13
N ASP A 107 6.36 13.13 -14.80
CA ASP A 107 5.17 13.81 -14.25
C ASP A 107 4.11 12.84 -13.70
N ILE A 108 4.03 11.61 -14.22
CA ILE A 108 2.92 10.68 -13.90
C ILE A 108 3.13 9.98 -12.55
N ALA A 109 4.34 9.50 -12.26
CA ALA A 109 4.65 8.81 -11.01
C ALA A 109 4.38 9.69 -9.76
N PRO A 110 4.85 10.96 -9.69
CA PRO A 110 4.53 11.83 -8.56
C PRO A 110 3.04 12.17 -8.45
N GLU A 111 2.30 12.25 -9.57
CA GLU A 111 0.86 12.54 -9.54
C GLU A 111 0.05 11.34 -9.04
N HIS A 112 0.38 10.13 -9.51
CA HIS A 112 -0.23 8.89 -9.05
C HIS A 112 0.02 8.70 -7.54
N ASP A 113 1.26 8.86 -7.10
CA ASP A 113 1.64 8.69 -5.70
C ASP A 113 0.95 9.73 -4.79
N ARG A 114 0.83 10.99 -5.23
CA ARG A 114 0.03 12.00 -4.51
C ARG A 114 -1.45 11.65 -4.44
N LYS A 115 -2.02 11.04 -5.48
CA LYS A 115 -3.43 10.59 -5.49
C LYS A 115 -3.63 9.43 -4.52
N VAL A 116 -2.72 8.46 -4.50
CA VAL A 116 -2.74 7.33 -3.57
C VAL A 116 -2.58 7.84 -2.13
N PHE A 117 -1.62 8.72 -1.87
CA PHE A 117 -1.40 9.29 -0.54
C PHE A 117 -2.66 9.98 -0.01
N ARG A 118 -3.25 10.89 -0.79
CA ARG A 118 -4.49 11.59 -0.41
C ARG A 118 -5.65 10.63 -0.18
N LEU A 119 -5.80 9.62 -1.05
CA LEU A 119 -6.85 8.62 -0.89
C LEU A 119 -6.66 7.81 0.41
N CYS A 120 -5.43 7.38 0.72
CA CYS A 120 -5.15 6.68 1.98
C CYS A 120 -5.43 7.58 3.19
N GLU A 121 -5.06 8.87 3.14
CA GLU A 121 -5.34 9.84 4.21
C GLU A 121 -6.85 10.04 4.42
N GLU A 122 -7.61 10.24 3.34
CA GLU A 122 -9.08 10.35 3.37
C GLU A 122 -9.71 9.11 4.02
N LEU A 123 -9.36 7.92 3.53
CA LEU A 123 -9.91 6.65 4.01
C LEU A 123 -9.51 6.33 5.45
N LEU A 124 -8.31 6.73 5.88
CA LEU A 124 -7.90 6.62 7.28
C LEU A 124 -8.70 7.56 8.17
N ASN A 125 -8.99 8.78 7.73
CA ASN A 125 -9.75 9.76 8.50
C ASN A 125 -11.22 9.39 8.70
N GLU A 126 -11.77 8.48 7.89
CA GLU A 126 -13.09 7.87 8.10
C GLU A 126 -13.11 6.87 9.27
N LEU A 127 -11.94 6.44 9.76
CA LEU A 127 -11.85 5.46 10.84
C LEU A 127 -11.92 6.11 12.24
N PRO A 128 -12.45 5.36 13.24
CA PRO A 128 -12.38 5.76 14.63
C PRO A 128 -10.94 6.09 15.08
N ALA A 129 -10.79 7.10 15.93
CA ALA A 129 -9.47 7.62 16.33
C ALA A 129 -8.61 6.58 17.08
N ASP A 130 -9.25 5.71 17.86
CA ASP A 130 -8.64 4.57 18.56
C ASP A 130 -8.05 3.54 17.60
N VAL A 131 -8.71 3.29 16.46
CA VAL A 131 -8.21 2.39 15.42
C VAL A 131 -7.03 3.01 14.67
N ARG A 132 -7.09 4.31 14.37
CA ARG A 132 -5.98 5.04 13.73
C ARG A 132 -4.70 5.01 14.56
N GLY A 133 -4.81 5.21 15.88
CA GLY A 133 -3.67 5.17 16.79
C GLY A 133 -2.98 3.80 16.88
N SER A 134 -3.74 2.71 16.66
CA SER A 134 -3.22 1.33 16.67
C SER A 134 -2.65 0.86 15.33
N ALA A 135 -2.79 1.65 14.25
CA ALA A 135 -2.34 1.28 12.91
C ALA A 135 -0.81 1.44 12.72
N ALA A 136 -0.17 2.27 13.56
CA ALA A 136 1.28 2.38 13.63
C ALA A 136 1.86 1.10 14.25
N GLU A 137 2.52 0.25 13.46
CA GLU A 137 3.22 -0.92 14.00
C GLU A 137 4.43 -0.49 14.84
N PRO A 138 4.68 -1.12 16.01
CA PRO A 138 6.02 -1.19 16.55
C PRO A 138 6.92 -1.97 15.58
N PHE A 139 8.19 -1.58 15.47
CA PHE A 139 9.13 -2.28 14.61
C PHE A 139 9.26 -3.74 15.07
N PRO A 140 9.34 -4.72 14.15
CA PRO A 140 9.59 -6.12 14.53
C PRO A 140 10.98 -6.21 15.19
N GLY A 141 10.99 -6.27 16.52
CA GLY A 141 12.19 -6.18 17.36
C GLY A 141 11.97 -5.64 18.78
N GLU A 142 10.77 -5.19 19.14
CA GLU A 142 10.43 -4.69 20.48
C GLU A 142 9.82 -5.74 21.45
N GLU A 143 10.12 -7.03 21.26
CA GLU A 143 9.85 -8.08 22.26
C GLU A 143 11.15 -8.71 22.79
#